data_AF-A0AAN9U8K6-F1
#
_entry.id   AF-A0AAN9U8K6-F1
#
_cell.length_a   1.000
_cell.length_b   1.000
_cell.length_c   1.000
_cell.angle_alpha   90.00
_cell.angle_beta   90.00
_cell.angle_gamma   90.00
#
_symmetry.space_group_name_H-M   'P 1'
#
loop_
_entity.id
_entity.type
_entity.pdbx_description
1 polymer ?
#
loop_
_entity_poly.entity_id
_entity_poly.type
_entity_poly.pdbx_seq_one_letter_code
_entity_poly.pdbx_strand_id
1 'polypeptide(L)'
;MRGGTKVHKTLEDEVHRNISVRIAAKEEAFALRIWNLVQGLRTLRDTGLTRELEVWGSVQGEIANGIIDEVSYTSPNIAFEEELQSQPSQGEITVSLTQPSIANYFRPHQRRIYLTDIKTRASTRLPSGAALRPARVQLFLYHRLLSDMASGVVDYSAIISRYGLNPEARFSDDFMAQIGNLHDEVFYDADSEIEGIPSTPRSPRYGPDTGYPDSSPSMGSQMAPPSDLIRYRSIEQLIPLLQSELRATFPQGAGTIGDLLAIQYRHRDDGHIIGNNSFPNDPEALDGYLRRNLDWWRGNRLAEGVPIEETYKCRSCEFAEDCQWRMDKEAEIIRGKRNSTNPG
;
A
#
# COMPACT_ATOMS: atom_id res chain seq x y z
N MET A 1 18.33 0.41 5.61
CA MET A 1 16.94 0.94 5.61
C MET A 1 16.86 2.45 5.37
N ARG A 2 17.69 3.32 5.99
CA ARG A 2 17.59 4.79 5.87
C ARG A 2 17.44 5.39 4.46
N GLY A 3 18.14 4.87 3.46
CA GLY A 3 18.06 5.39 2.08
C GLY A 3 16.72 5.12 1.38
N GLY A 4 16.01 4.03 1.75
CA GLY A 4 14.71 3.73 1.16
C GLY A 4 13.64 4.68 1.66
N THR A 5 13.61 4.92 2.97
CA THR A 5 12.67 5.84 3.63
C THR A 5 12.75 7.26 3.08
N LYS A 6 13.94 7.73 2.66
CA LYS A 6 14.08 9.08 2.09
C LYS A 6 13.33 9.24 0.76
N VAL A 7 13.41 8.26 -0.14
CA VAL A 7 12.75 8.34 -1.44
C VAL A 7 11.24 8.29 -1.29
N HIS A 8 10.71 7.39 -0.45
CA HIS A 8 9.27 7.34 -0.18
C HIS A 8 8.76 8.66 0.41
N LYS A 9 9.47 9.19 1.42
CA LYS A 9 9.12 10.48 2.01
C LYS A 9 9.14 11.63 0.99
N THR A 10 10.15 11.71 0.13
CA THR A 10 10.18 12.73 -0.93
C THR A 10 8.98 12.61 -1.85
N LEU A 11 8.61 11.39 -2.26
CA LEU A 11 7.47 11.16 -3.15
C LEU A 11 6.14 11.47 -2.45
N GLU A 12 6.00 11.10 -1.19
CA GLU A 12 4.85 11.42 -0.36
C GLU A 12 4.67 12.94 -0.23
N ASP A 13 5.75 13.67 0.07
CA ASP A 13 5.77 15.13 0.18
C ASP A 13 5.39 15.85 -1.14
N GLU A 14 5.39 15.16 -2.30
CA GLU A 14 4.90 15.71 -3.58
C GLU A 14 3.38 15.80 -3.64
N VAL A 15 2.68 14.93 -2.90
CA VAL A 15 1.21 14.81 -2.95
C VAL A 15 0.58 15.30 -1.65
N HIS A 16 1.24 15.05 -0.52
CA HIS A 16 0.71 15.29 0.81
C HIS A 16 1.57 16.28 1.58
N ARG A 17 0.93 17.11 2.39
CA ARG A 17 1.61 17.96 3.37
C ARG A 17 1.54 17.31 4.74
N ASN A 18 2.70 17.05 5.34
CA ASN A 18 2.76 16.41 6.66
C ASN A 18 2.41 17.41 7.76
N ILE A 19 1.40 17.06 8.58
CA ILE A 19 1.02 17.84 9.76
C ILE A 19 0.98 16.97 10.99
N SER A 20 1.68 17.41 12.03
CA SER A 20 1.66 16.75 13.34
C SER A 20 0.36 17.05 14.07
N VAL A 21 -0.38 16.02 14.43
CA VAL A 21 -1.58 16.09 15.27
C VAL A 21 -1.28 15.44 16.60
N ARG A 22 -1.66 16.11 17.70
CA ARG A 22 -1.58 15.54 19.04
C ARG A 22 -2.74 14.60 19.29
N ILE A 23 -2.44 13.41 19.80
CA ILE A 23 -3.39 12.33 20.01
C ILE A 23 -3.49 12.03 21.51
N ALA A 24 -4.70 12.09 22.06
CA ALA A 24 -4.94 11.79 23.47
C ALA A 24 -5.49 10.37 23.68
N ALA A 25 -6.09 9.76 22.66
CA ALA A 25 -6.70 8.43 22.75
C ALA A 25 -6.44 7.57 21.51
N LYS A 26 -6.47 6.24 21.69
CA LYS A 26 -6.34 5.27 20.58
C LYS A 26 -7.46 5.41 19.54
N GLU A 27 -8.63 5.87 19.96
CA GLU A 27 -9.76 6.16 19.06
C GLU A 27 -9.46 7.33 18.12
N GLU A 28 -8.74 8.36 18.61
CA GLU A 28 -8.29 9.48 17.79
C GLU A 28 -7.19 9.05 16.81
N ALA A 29 -6.28 8.17 17.23
CA ALA A 29 -5.28 7.57 16.32
C ALA A 29 -5.94 6.79 15.17
N PHE A 30 -6.98 6.01 15.48
CA PHE A 30 -7.72 5.29 14.45
C PHE A 30 -8.56 6.21 13.57
N ALA A 31 -9.16 7.25 14.15
CA ALA A 31 -9.89 8.28 13.42
C ALA A 31 -8.97 9.00 12.42
N LEU A 32 -7.72 9.27 12.81
CA LEU A 32 -6.72 9.90 11.94
C LEU A 32 -6.42 9.05 10.71
N ARG A 33 -6.30 7.72 10.89
CA ARG A 33 -6.10 6.78 9.79
C ARG A 33 -7.30 6.77 8.83
N ILE A 34 -8.53 6.75 9.34
CA ILE A 34 -9.74 6.87 8.50
C ILE A 34 -9.74 8.19 7.74
N TRP A 35 -9.39 9.29 8.39
CA TRP A 35 -9.37 10.59 7.76
C TRP A 35 -8.31 10.70 6.66
N ASN A 36 -7.09 10.24 6.92
CA ASN A 36 -6.02 10.18 5.91
C ASN A 36 -6.45 9.37 4.69
N LEU A 37 -7.16 8.25 4.89
CA LEU A 37 -7.73 7.51 3.78
C LEU A 37 -8.78 8.33 3.02
N VAL A 38 -9.71 8.99 3.72
CA VAL A 38 -10.72 9.86 3.08
C VAL A 38 -10.05 10.96 2.25
N GLN A 39 -9.00 11.60 2.77
CA GLN A 39 -8.24 12.58 2.01
C GLN A 39 -7.54 11.95 0.82
N GLY A 40 -6.86 10.82 0.99
CA GLY A 40 -6.21 10.10 -0.10
C GLY A 40 -7.19 9.75 -1.24
N LEU A 41 -8.42 9.36 -0.92
CA LEU A 41 -9.50 9.11 -1.89
C LEU A 41 -9.95 10.39 -2.60
N ARG A 42 -10.09 11.51 -1.88
CA ARG A 42 -10.41 12.83 -2.46
C ARG A 42 -9.30 13.30 -3.40
N THR A 43 -8.06 13.28 -2.94
CA THR A 43 -6.86 13.64 -3.72
C THR A 43 -6.75 12.80 -4.99
N LEU A 44 -7.02 11.49 -4.93
CA LEU A 44 -7.05 10.62 -6.11
C LEU A 44 -8.09 11.10 -7.13
N ARG A 45 -9.31 11.45 -6.70
CA ARG A 45 -10.35 11.91 -7.62
C ARG A 45 -10.04 13.27 -8.24
N ASP A 46 -9.44 14.17 -7.46
CA ASP A 46 -9.20 15.55 -7.86
C ASP A 46 -7.94 15.69 -8.74
N THR A 47 -6.85 15.00 -8.38
CA THR A 47 -5.55 15.12 -9.05
C THR A 47 -5.24 13.95 -9.98
N GLY A 48 -5.90 12.80 -9.78
CA GLY A 48 -5.62 11.55 -10.49
C GLY A 48 -4.50 10.70 -9.91
N LEU A 49 -3.91 11.10 -8.78
CA LEU A 49 -2.83 10.40 -8.09
C LEU A 49 -2.98 10.54 -6.57
N THR A 50 -2.70 9.49 -5.83
CA THR A 50 -2.49 9.56 -4.38
C THR A 50 -1.39 8.60 -3.96
N ARG A 51 -0.79 8.86 -2.79
CA ARG A 51 0.29 8.07 -2.22
C ARG A 51 -0.02 7.66 -0.79
N GLU A 52 0.66 6.62 -0.33
CA GLU A 52 0.53 6.07 1.03
C GLU A 52 -0.94 5.81 1.42
N LEU A 53 -1.69 5.19 0.50
CA LEU A 53 -3.11 4.92 0.69
C LEU A 53 -3.32 3.71 1.60
N GLU A 54 -3.88 3.92 2.77
CA GLU A 54 -4.13 2.83 3.71
C GLU A 54 -5.31 1.93 3.27
N VAL A 55 -5.15 0.62 3.39
CA VAL A 55 -6.16 -0.39 3.07
C VAL A 55 -6.37 -1.38 4.21
N TRP A 56 -7.61 -1.85 4.38
CA TRP A 56 -8.02 -2.79 5.42
C TRP A 56 -8.90 -3.90 4.86
N GLY A 57 -8.86 -5.05 5.51
CA GLY A 57 -9.75 -6.16 5.17
C GLY A 57 -9.44 -7.40 6.00
N SER A 58 -10.05 -8.52 5.59
CA SER A 58 -9.81 -9.82 6.18
C SER A 58 -9.14 -10.74 5.16
N VAL A 59 -8.13 -11.47 5.59
CA VAL A 59 -7.37 -12.40 4.77
C VAL A 59 -7.31 -13.72 5.52
N GLN A 60 -7.97 -14.76 4.99
CA GLN A 60 -7.99 -16.09 5.60
C GLN A 60 -8.50 -16.10 7.06
N GLY A 61 -9.44 -15.20 7.38
CA GLY A 61 -10.05 -15.03 8.71
C GLY A 61 -9.32 -14.04 9.61
N GLU A 62 -8.14 -13.55 9.21
CA GLU A 62 -7.33 -12.61 10.00
C GLU A 62 -7.52 -11.18 9.49
N ILE A 63 -7.62 -10.21 10.40
CA ILE A 63 -7.64 -8.79 10.04
C ILE A 63 -6.24 -8.37 9.57
N ALA A 64 -6.18 -7.80 8.37
CA ALA A 64 -4.97 -7.31 7.75
C ALA A 64 -5.12 -5.84 7.34
N ASN A 65 -4.01 -5.11 7.40
CA ASN A 65 -3.91 -3.75 6.88
C ASN A 65 -2.62 -3.59 6.06
N GLY A 66 -2.63 -2.61 5.17
CA GLY A 66 -1.51 -2.30 4.30
C GLY A 66 -1.51 -0.84 3.90
N ILE A 67 -0.40 -0.36 3.36
CA ILE A 67 -0.27 0.99 2.82
C ILE A 67 0.23 0.84 1.38
N ILE A 68 -0.51 1.41 0.44
CA ILE A 68 -0.17 1.35 -0.98
C ILE A 68 0.62 2.61 -1.33
N ASP A 69 1.86 2.43 -1.80
CA ASP A 69 2.77 3.54 -2.09
C ASP A 69 2.19 4.53 -3.11
N GLU A 70 1.53 4.03 -4.16
CA GLU A 70 0.95 4.86 -5.22
C GLU A 70 -0.32 4.24 -5.81
N VAL A 71 -1.35 5.07 -5.92
CA VAL A 71 -2.63 4.77 -6.58
C VAL A 71 -2.92 5.85 -7.60
N SER A 72 -3.17 5.49 -8.86
CA SER A 72 -3.26 6.44 -9.97
C SER A 72 -4.31 6.07 -11.00
N TYR A 73 -4.87 7.07 -11.69
CA TYR A 73 -5.66 6.86 -12.92
C TYR A 73 -4.79 6.64 -14.17
N THR A 74 -3.48 6.85 -14.08
CA THR A 74 -2.55 6.67 -15.20
C THR A 74 -2.03 5.25 -15.21
N SER A 75 -2.22 4.57 -16.35
CA SER A 75 -1.69 3.22 -16.55
C SER A 75 -0.16 3.20 -16.45
N PRO A 76 0.43 2.32 -15.63
CA PRO A 76 1.88 2.25 -15.46
C PRO A 76 2.59 1.66 -16.70
N ASN A 77 1.85 0.99 -17.59
CA ASN A 77 2.37 0.42 -18.83
C ASN A 77 1.24 0.26 -19.87
N ILE A 78 0.99 1.34 -20.63
CA ILE A 78 -0.07 1.41 -21.64
C ILE A 78 0.09 0.30 -22.69
N ALA A 79 1.31 0.07 -23.19
CA ALA A 79 1.56 -0.94 -24.22
C ALA A 79 1.24 -2.36 -23.75
N PHE A 80 1.60 -2.71 -22.51
CA PHE A 80 1.28 -4.02 -21.94
C PHE A 80 -0.20 -4.16 -21.61
N GLU A 81 -0.86 -3.09 -21.20
CA GLU A 81 -2.30 -3.09 -21.01
C GLU A 81 -3.07 -3.33 -22.32
N GLU A 82 -2.66 -2.68 -23.41
CA GLU A 82 -3.23 -2.91 -24.74
C GLU A 82 -3.00 -4.36 -25.20
N GLU A 83 -1.82 -4.94 -24.93
CA GLU A 83 -1.53 -6.33 -25.23
C GLU A 83 -2.49 -7.27 -24.48
N LEU A 84 -2.67 -7.07 -23.16
CA LEU A 84 -3.60 -7.87 -22.34
C LEU A 84 -5.05 -7.77 -22.82
N GLN A 85 -5.49 -6.60 -23.29
CA GLN A 85 -6.85 -6.42 -23.83
C GLN A 85 -7.03 -7.05 -25.22
N SER A 86 -5.93 -7.20 -25.98
CA SER A 86 -5.95 -7.77 -27.34
C SER A 86 -5.88 -9.29 -27.38
N GLN A 87 -5.51 -9.96 -26.28
CA GLN A 87 -5.41 -11.42 -26.25
C GLN A 87 -6.81 -12.06 -26.26
N PRO A 88 -7.11 -12.95 -27.22
CA PRO A 88 -8.35 -13.72 -27.20
C PRO A 88 -8.30 -14.70 -26.03
N SER A 89 -9.26 -14.60 -25.12
CA SER A 89 -9.43 -15.50 -23.98
C SER A 89 -9.43 -16.97 -24.44
N GLN A 90 -8.32 -17.68 -24.21
CA GLN A 90 -8.23 -19.11 -24.43
C GLN A 90 -8.91 -19.85 -23.28
N GLY A 91 -10.20 -20.15 -23.46
CA GLY A 91 -10.99 -20.93 -22.51
C GLY A 91 -12.36 -21.28 -23.09
N GLU A 92 -12.48 -22.53 -23.54
CA GLU A 92 -13.69 -23.30 -23.87
C GLU A 92 -14.88 -22.64 -24.59
N ILE A 93 -15.14 -23.17 -25.79
CA ILE A 93 -16.38 -23.05 -26.55
C ILE A 93 -17.53 -23.67 -25.72
N THR A 94 -18.17 -22.86 -24.88
CA THR A 94 -19.60 -23.02 -24.58
C THR A 94 -20.28 -21.69 -24.90
N VAL A 95 -21.30 -21.80 -25.74
CA VAL A 95 -21.97 -20.68 -26.41
C VAL A 95 -22.67 -19.80 -25.38
N SER A 96 -22.03 -18.71 -24.99
CA SER A 96 -22.72 -17.46 -24.66
C SER A 96 -22.09 -16.36 -25.49
N LEU A 97 -22.68 -16.11 -26.66
CA LEU A 97 -22.42 -14.97 -27.52
C LEU A 97 -22.72 -13.68 -26.75
N THR A 98 -21.84 -13.27 -25.86
CA THR A 98 -21.73 -11.86 -25.49
C THR A 98 -20.71 -11.25 -26.42
N GLN A 99 -21.22 -10.81 -27.58
CA GLN A 99 -20.58 -9.73 -28.34
C GLN A 99 -20.12 -8.66 -27.34
N PRO A 100 -19.00 -7.95 -27.58
CA PRO A 100 -18.76 -6.70 -26.87
C PRO A 100 -19.99 -5.84 -27.12
N SER A 101 -20.85 -5.73 -26.11
CA SER A 101 -22.15 -5.12 -26.31
C SER A 101 -21.91 -3.67 -26.71
N ILE A 102 -22.83 -3.07 -27.46
CA ILE A 102 -22.77 -1.65 -27.79
C ILE A 102 -22.60 -0.78 -26.53
N ALA A 103 -22.93 -1.31 -25.34
CA ALA A 103 -22.66 -0.69 -24.06
C ALA A 103 -21.16 -0.47 -23.77
N ASN A 104 -20.25 -1.30 -24.28
CA ASN A 104 -18.80 -1.04 -24.19
C ASN A 104 -18.37 0.19 -25.01
N TYR A 105 -19.08 0.47 -26.11
CA TYR A 105 -18.88 1.67 -26.93
C TYR A 105 -19.48 2.93 -26.30
N PHE A 106 -20.57 2.77 -25.51
CA PHE A 106 -21.21 3.85 -24.75
C PHE A 106 -20.65 4.02 -23.33
N ARG A 107 -19.71 3.18 -22.90
CA ARG A 107 -19.02 3.36 -21.62
C ARG A 107 -17.98 4.46 -21.82
N PRO A 108 -18.18 5.68 -21.28
CA PRO A 108 -17.14 6.69 -21.33
C PRO A 108 -15.90 6.08 -20.68
N HIS A 109 -14.74 6.15 -21.34
CA HIS A 109 -13.41 5.73 -20.88
C HIS A 109 -13.41 5.45 -19.38
N GLN A 110 -13.72 4.20 -18.99
CA GLN A 110 -13.94 3.87 -17.58
C GLN A 110 -12.58 4.07 -16.92
N ARG A 111 -12.46 5.14 -16.13
CA ARG A 111 -11.20 5.47 -15.45
C ARG A 111 -10.84 4.28 -14.55
N ARG A 112 -9.81 3.53 -14.97
CA ARG A 112 -9.25 2.44 -14.19
C ARG A 112 -8.30 3.03 -13.15
N ILE A 113 -8.23 2.38 -12.00
CA ILE A 113 -7.28 2.71 -10.94
C ILE A 113 -6.17 1.66 -10.93
N TYR A 114 -4.93 2.10 -10.97
CA TYR A 114 -3.74 1.25 -10.99
C TYR A 114 -2.97 1.38 -9.67
N LEU A 115 -2.34 0.29 -9.26
CA LEU A 115 -1.53 0.24 -8.04
C LEU A 115 -0.05 0.05 -8.42
N THR A 116 0.79 0.92 -7.87
CA THR A 116 2.24 0.85 -8.04
C THR A 116 2.93 0.76 -6.69
N ASP A 117 3.83 -0.21 -6.54
CA ASP A 117 4.72 -0.33 -5.39
C ASP A 117 6.11 0.20 -5.77
N ILE A 118 6.72 1.00 -4.90
CA ILE A 118 7.96 1.69 -5.15
C ILE A 118 9.07 0.99 -4.37
N LYS A 119 10.08 0.49 -5.08
CA LYS A 119 11.22 -0.21 -4.46
C LYS A 119 12.52 0.54 -4.70
N THR A 120 13.18 0.90 -3.62
CA THR A 120 14.52 1.51 -3.67
C THR A 120 15.62 0.47 -3.77
N ARG A 121 16.60 0.71 -4.65
CA ARG A 121 17.72 -0.20 -4.88
C ARG A 121 19.03 0.55 -5.08
N ALA A 122 20.14 -0.10 -4.70
CA ALA A 122 21.49 0.38 -5.00
C ALA A 122 21.97 -0.07 -6.40
N SER A 123 21.45 -1.19 -6.89
CA SER A 123 21.80 -1.71 -8.22
C SER A 123 20.82 -1.20 -9.27
N THR A 124 21.34 -0.76 -10.41
CA THR A 124 20.57 -0.39 -11.60
C THR A 124 20.07 -1.59 -12.40
N ARG A 125 20.54 -2.82 -12.10
CA ARG A 125 20.05 -4.03 -12.77
C ARG A 125 18.75 -4.49 -12.14
N LEU A 126 17.66 -4.50 -12.90
CA LEU A 126 16.34 -4.93 -12.41
C LEU A 126 16.36 -6.37 -11.86
N PRO A 127 15.65 -6.64 -10.75
CA PRO A 127 15.48 -7.99 -10.25
C PRO A 127 14.61 -8.82 -11.22
N SER A 128 14.83 -10.13 -11.20
CA SER A 128 14.10 -11.08 -12.04
C SER A 128 13.80 -12.36 -11.25
N GLY A 129 12.88 -13.17 -11.79
CA GLY A 129 12.53 -14.48 -11.22
C GLY A 129 12.03 -14.40 -9.78
N ALA A 130 12.57 -15.26 -8.92
CA ALA A 130 12.15 -15.40 -7.52
C ALA A 130 12.26 -14.11 -6.70
N ALA A 131 13.21 -13.22 -7.05
CA ALA A 131 13.42 -11.96 -6.33
C ALA A 131 12.23 -10.97 -6.43
N LEU A 132 11.36 -11.14 -7.44
CA LEU A 132 10.14 -10.32 -7.60
C LEU A 132 8.99 -10.82 -6.71
N ARG A 133 9.04 -12.07 -6.25
CA ARG A 133 7.91 -12.73 -5.59
C ARG A 133 7.37 -11.96 -4.38
N PRO A 134 8.19 -11.41 -3.46
CA PRO A 134 7.67 -10.67 -2.32
C PRO A 134 6.88 -9.42 -2.72
N ALA A 135 7.40 -8.63 -3.67
CA ALA A 135 6.73 -7.42 -4.15
C ALA A 135 5.45 -7.75 -4.94
N ARG A 136 5.44 -8.86 -5.72
CA ARG A 136 4.22 -9.34 -6.39
C ARG A 136 3.14 -9.73 -5.39
N VAL A 137 3.49 -10.52 -4.37
CA VAL A 137 2.54 -10.93 -3.32
C VAL A 137 2.00 -9.73 -2.56
N GLN A 138 2.85 -8.76 -2.23
CA GLN A 138 2.45 -7.51 -1.58
C GLN A 138 1.40 -6.79 -2.41
N LEU A 139 1.65 -6.58 -3.71
CA LEU A 139 0.71 -5.93 -4.62
C LEU A 139 -0.60 -6.72 -4.81
N PHE A 140 -0.55 -8.05 -4.92
CA PHE A 140 -1.77 -8.87 -4.96
C PHE A 140 -2.60 -8.72 -3.69
N LEU A 141 -1.94 -8.67 -2.52
CA LEU A 141 -2.62 -8.49 -1.24
C LEU A 141 -3.28 -7.11 -1.17
N TYR A 142 -2.57 -6.05 -1.56
CA TYR A 142 -3.11 -4.69 -1.63
C TYR A 142 -4.28 -4.59 -2.61
N HIS A 143 -4.16 -5.20 -3.79
CA HIS A 143 -5.26 -5.26 -4.74
C HIS A 143 -6.49 -5.93 -4.12
N ARG A 144 -6.33 -7.07 -3.41
CA ARG A 144 -7.45 -7.74 -2.73
C ARG A 144 -8.10 -6.84 -1.67
N LEU A 145 -7.31 -6.27 -0.76
CA LEU A 145 -7.82 -5.42 0.31
C LEU A 145 -8.57 -4.20 -0.26
N LEU A 146 -7.98 -3.51 -1.24
CA LEU A 146 -8.64 -2.38 -1.88
C LEU A 146 -9.90 -2.80 -2.65
N SER A 147 -9.89 -3.96 -3.30
CA SER A 147 -11.07 -4.50 -4.00
C SER A 147 -12.23 -4.79 -3.04
N ASP A 148 -11.93 -5.34 -1.87
CA ASP A 148 -12.92 -5.61 -0.83
C ASP A 148 -13.51 -4.31 -0.27
N MET A 149 -12.65 -3.31 -0.02
CA MET A 149 -13.09 -1.98 0.41
C MET A 149 -13.96 -1.30 -0.65
N ALA A 150 -13.53 -1.31 -1.91
CA ALA A 150 -14.25 -0.75 -3.03
C ALA A 150 -15.61 -1.43 -3.24
N SER A 151 -15.68 -2.74 -3.01
CA SER A 151 -16.92 -3.52 -3.10
C SER A 151 -17.83 -3.35 -1.89
N GLY A 152 -17.35 -2.68 -0.83
CA GLY A 152 -18.12 -2.44 0.40
C GLY A 152 -18.34 -3.69 1.24
N VAL A 153 -17.50 -4.72 1.11
CA VAL A 153 -17.64 -6.00 1.83
C VAL A 153 -16.80 -6.09 3.10
N VAL A 154 -16.01 -5.06 3.41
CA VAL A 154 -15.18 -5.01 4.61
C VAL A 154 -16.03 -4.85 5.87
N ASP A 155 -15.82 -5.75 6.83
CA ASP A 155 -16.40 -5.67 8.16
C ASP A 155 -15.60 -4.74 9.07
N TYR A 156 -15.94 -3.46 9.05
CA TYR A 156 -15.34 -2.45 9.92
C TYR A 156 -15.61 -2.71 11.40
N SER A 157 -16.71 -3.40 11.76
CA SER A 157 -17.01 -3.71 13.15
C SER A 157 -16.01 -4.73 13.73
N ALA A 158 -15.63 -5.73 12.93
CA ALA A 158 -14.58 -6.68 13.28
C ALA A 158 -13.21 -5.99 13.42
N ILE A 159 -12.90 -5.03 12.54
CA ILE A 159 -11.67 -4.23 12.63
C ILE A 159 -11.65 -3.42 13.93
N ILE A 160 -12.69 -2.63 14.19
CA ILE A 160 -12.83 -1.80 15.41
C ILE A 160 -12.68 -2.67 16.67
N SER A 161 -13.35 -3.82 16.70
CA SER A 161 -13.28 -4.78 17.80
C SER A 161 -11.87 -5.36 17.96
N ARG A 162 -11.17 -5.67 16.86
CA ARG A 162 -9.81 -6.22 16.87
C ARG A 162 -8.78 -5.25 17.43
N TYR A 163 -8.98 -3.95 17.24
CA TYR A 163 -8.16 -2.88 17.86
C TYR A 163 -8.66 -2.51 19.27
N GLY A 164 -9.77 -3.10 19.73
CA GLY A 164 -10.37 -2.84 21.04
C GLY A 164 -10.85 -1.41 21.20
N LEU A 165 -11.35 -0.79 20.13
CA LEU A 165 -11.78 0.61 20.10
C LEU A 165 -13.24 0.74 20.52
N ASN A 166 -13.59 1.84 21.19
CA ASN A 166 -14.99 2.20 21.39
C ASN A 166 -15.48 3.10 20.22
N PRO A 167 -16.38 2.61 19.34
CA PRO A 167 -16.81 3.39 18.18
C PRO A 167 -17.60 4.66 18.53
N GLU A 168 -18.24 4.70 19.70
CA GLU A 168 -19.05 5.84 20.17
C GLU A 168 -18.22 6.87 20.98
N ALA A 169 -16.96 6.56 21.28
CA ALA A 169 -16.10 7.47 22.03
C ALA A 169 -15.99 8.81 21.30
N ARG A 170 -16.22 9.89 22.05
CA ARG A 170 -16.11 11.25 21.52
C ARG A 170 -14.66 11.67 21.45
N PHE A 171 -14.28 12.24 20.32
CA PHE A 171 -12.98 12.89 20.15
C PHE A 171 -12.88 14.14 21.03
N SER A 172 -11.66 14.48 21.45
CA SER A 172 -11.39 15.68 22.23
C SER A 172 -11.57 16.95 21.40
N ASP A 173 -11.93 18.06 22.05
CA ASP A 173 -12.07 19.35 21.37
C ASP A 173 -10.74 19.81 20.75
N ASP A 174 -9.60 19.50 21.40
CA ASP A 174 -8.26 19.80 20.89
C ASP A 174 -7.96 19.03 19.59
N PHE A 175 -8.33 17.74 19.52
CA PHE A 175 -8.21 16.96 18.30
C PHE A 175 -9.11 17.51 17.19
N MET A 176 -10.37 17.80 17.51
CA MET A 176 -11.33 18.36 16.56
C MET A 176 -10.90 19.73 16.03
N ALA A 177 -10.30 20.57 16.87
CA ALA A 177 -9.77 21.88 16.50
C ALA A 177 -8.54 21.78 15.60
N GLN A 178 -7.65 20.80 15.84
CA GLN A 178 -6.50 20.55 14.99
C GLN A 178 -6.94 20.09 13.60
N ILE A 179 -7.85 19.12 13.51
CA ILE A 179 -8.30 18.61 12.22
C ILE A 179 -9.14 19.66 11.47
N GLY A 180 -10.07 20.35 12.14
CA GLY A 180 -11.04 21.26 11.53
C GLY A 180 -10.46 22.45 10.73
N ASN A 181 -9.20 22.83 10.98
CA ASN A 181 -8.54 23.96 10.32
C ASN A 181 -7.83 23.58 9.01
N LEU A 182 -7.85 22.31 8.62
CA LEU A 182 -6.92 21.74 7.65
C LEU A 182 -7.74 21.17 6.49
N HIS A 183 -7.85 21.93 5.41
CA HIS A 183 -8.46 21.49 4.15
C HIS A 183 -7.33 20.93 3.27
N ASP A 184 -7.47 19.69 2.80
CA ASP A 184 -6.53 18.97 1.91
C ASP A 184 -5.20 18.47 2.52
N GLU A 185 -5.13 18.19 3.82
CA GLU A 185 -3.85 17.85 4.49
C GLU A 185 -3.86 16.44 5.13
N VAL A 186 -2.71 15.76 5.10
CA VAL A 186 -2.51 14.40 5.67
C VAL A 186 -1.78 14.51 7.01
N PHE A 187 -2.25 13.72 7.98
CA PHE A 187 -1.84 13.86 9.37
C PHE A 187 -0.93 12.75 9.87
N TYR A 188 -0.06 13.10 10.81
CA TYR A 188 0.82 12.19 11.54
C TYR A 188 0.67 12.37 13.03
N ASP A 189 0.82 11.28 13.78
CA ASP A 189 0.89 11.31 15.24
C ASP A 189 2.21 11.93 15.70
N ALA A 190 2.13 13.00 16.49
CA ALA A 190 3.30 13.67 17.05
C ALA A 190 4.06 12.84 18.10
N ASP A 191 3.39 11.88 18.75
CA ASP A 191 3.92 11.18 19.93
C ASP A 191 4.49 9.79 19.62
N SER A 192 4.63 9.44 18.34
CA SER A 192 5.12 8.12 17.88
C SER A 192 6.67 8.00 17.74
N GLU A 193 7.47 8.91 18.29
CA GLU A 193 8.95 8.79 18.28
C GLU A 193 9.55 8.42 19.65
N ILE A 194 9.75 7.14 20.03
CA ILE A 194 10.85 6.66 20.93
C ILE A 194 11.04 5.12 20.68
N GLU A 195 12.22 4.51 20.39
CA GLU A 195 13.45 4.33 21.20
C GLU A 195 14.78 4.23 20.38
N GLY A 196 15.85 4.88 20.87
CA GLY A 196 17.27 4.54 20.57
C GLY A 196 18.27 5.70 20.31
N ILE A 197 18.73 6.41 21.36
CA ILE A 197 19.72 7.55 21.38
C ILE A 197 21.18 6.98 21.35
N PRO A 198 22.33 7.67 21.01
CA PRO A 198 22.58 9.12 21.12
C PRO A 198 23.47 9.85 20.08
N SER A 199 23.22 11.17 19.93
CA SER A 199 24.15 12.27 20.32
C SER A 199 23.80 13.58 19.62
N THR A 200 23.58 14.63 20.41
CA THR A 200 23.67 16.05 19.97
C THR A 200 25.15 16.42 19.79
N PRO A 201 25.52 17.54 19.12
CA PRO A 201 25.41 18.86 19.76
C PRO A 201 25.08 20.06 18.84
N ARG A 202 24.38 21.02 19.47
CA ARG A 202 24.52 22.49 19.38
C ARG A 202 24.14 23.25 18.10
N SER A 203 23.10 24.08 18.27
CA SER A 203 22.97 25.42 17.69
C SER A 203 24.15 26.34 18.06
N PRO A 204 24.43 27.36 17.24
CA PRO A 204 24.06 28.75 17.59
C PRO A 204 23.56 29.51 16.33
N ARG A 205 22.89 30.67 16.32
CA ARG A 205 22.72 31.78 17.26
C ARG A 205 21.65 32.73 16.66
N TYR A 206 20.92 33.41 17.54
CA TYR A 206 20.30 34.75 17.47
C TYR A 206 20.47 35.64 16.21
N GLY A 207 19.39 36.31 15.80
CA GLY A 207 19.38 37.52 14.96
C GLY A 207 17.97 38.10 14.75
N PRO A 208 17.69 39.38 15.09
CA PRO A 208 16.34 39.96 15.14
C PRO A 208 15.93 40.75 13.87
N ASP A 209 14.62 40.97 13.75
CA ASP A 209 13.89 42.09 13.13
C ASP A 209 14.44 42.78 11.86
N THR A 210 13.68 42.63 10.77
CA THR A 210 13.31 43.69 9.79
C THR A 210 12.07 43.14 9.04
N GLY A 211 10.84 43.65 9.12
CA GLY A 211 10.39 45.03 8.97
C GLY A 211 10.13 45.33 7.49
N TYR A 212 8.87 45.22 7.01
CA TYR A 212 8.23 45.99 5.91
C TYR A 212 6.86 45.36 5.50
N PRO A 213 5.91 46.12 4.92
CA PRO A 213 4.49 46.06 5.27
C PRO A 213 3.59 45.57 4.14
N ASP A 214 2.42 45.11 4.57
CA ASP A 214 1.08 45.25 3.98
C ASP A 214 0.94 45.51 2.48
N SER A 215 0.30 44.57 1.78
CA SER A 215 -0.52 44.83 0.60
C SER A 215 -1.49 43.66 0.39
N SER A 216 -2.66 43.77 1.01
CA SER A 216 -3.84 43.01 0.60
C SER A 216 -4.35 43.52 -0.76
N PRO A 217 -4.83 42.62 -1.63
CA PRO A 217 -6.12 42.87 -2.25
C PRO A 217 -7.07 41.69 -2.07
N SER A 218 -8.24 42.03 -1.54
CA SER A 218 -9.45 41.23 -1.52
C SER A 218 -9.87 40.78 -2.92
N MET A 219 -9.97 39.46 -3.13
CA MET A 219 -10.86 38.87 -4.13
C MET A 219 -11.74 37.83 -3.43
N GLY A 220 -13.05 37.98 -3.59
CA GLY A 220 -14.06 37.21 -2.89
C GLY A 220 -13.99 35.73 -3.25
N SER A 221 -13.74 34.90 -2.23
CA SER A 221 -14.06 33.49 -2.28
C SER A 221 -15.50 33.31 -1.80
N GLN A 222 -16.34 32.94 -2.75
CA GLN A 222 -17.70 32.45 -2.52
C GLN A 222 -17.68 31.39 -1.42
N MET A 223 -18.67 31.44 -0.54
CA MET A 223 -18.80 30.60 0.66
C MET A 223 -18.60 29.12 0.33
N ALA A 224 -17.49 28.54 0.79
CA ALA A 224 -17.37 27.10 0.93
C ALA A 224 -18.38 26.62 2.00
N PRO A 225 -19.06 25.49 1.82
CA PRO A 225 -19.95 24.95 2.85
C PRO A 225 -19.15 24.63 4.13
N PRO A 226 -19.76 24.70 5.33
CA PRO A 226 -19.03 24.57 6.58
C PRO A 226 -18.44 23.16 6.74
N SER A 227 -17.18 23.15 7.21
CA SER A 227 -16.29 22.03 7.48
C SER A 227 -16.99 20.71 7.85
N ASP A 228 -17.00 19.73 6.93
CA ASP A 228 -17.38 18.32 7.17
C ASP A 228 -16.81 17.80 8.50
N LEU A 229 -15.63 18.28 8.85
CA LEU A 229 -14.87 17.97 10.05
C LEU A 229 -15.54 18.24 11.38
N ILE A 230 -16.42 19.24 11.49
CA ILE A 230 -17.13 19.52 12.76
C ILE A 230 -18.22 18.46 13.01
N ARG A 231 -18.66 17.76 11.95
CA ARG A 231 -19.76 16.79 11.99
C ARG A 231 -19.35 15.45 12.57
N TYR A 232 -18.13 14.99 12.32
CA TYR A 232 -17.69 13.64 12.63
C TYR A 232 -16.88 13.60 13.93
N ARG A 233 -17.54 13.28 15.05
CA ARG A 233 -16.99 13.36 16.41
C ARG A 233 -16.70 11.99 17.05
N SER A 234 -16.90 10.91 16.32
CA SER A 234 -16.59 9.54 16.75
C SER A 234 -16.26 8.66 15.55
N ILE A 235 -15.66 7.50 15.80
CA ILE A 235 -15.35 6.52 14.75
C ILE A 235 -16.63 6.04 14.06
N GLU A 236 -17.69 5.79 14.83
CA GLU A 236 -19.01 5.40 14.30
C GLU A 236 -19.51 6.36 13.24
N GLN A 237 -19.30 7.67 13.43
CA GLN A 237 -19.71 8.70 12.48
C GLN A 237 -18.77 8.79 11.26
N LEU A 238 -17.48 8.49 11.43
CA LEU A 238 -16.51 8.50 10.34
C LEU A 238 -16.67 7.33 9.36
N ILE A 239 -17.13 6.17 9.81
CA ILE A 239 -17.28 4.99 8.95
C ILE A 239 -18.25 5.24 7.76
N PRO A 240 -19.46 5.80 7.95
CA PRO A 240 -20.34 6.16 6.84
C PRO A 240 -19.72 7.16 5.86
N LEU A 241 -18.92 8.11 6.34
CA LEU A 241 -18.17 9.03 5.49
C LEU A 241 -17.19 8.25 4.61
N LEU A 242 -16.33 7.43 5.22
CA LEU A 242 -15.37 6.60 4.48
C LEU A 242 -16.07 5.73 3.42
N GLN A 243 -17.17 5.07 3.79
CA GLN A 243 -17.94 4.27 2.84
C GLN A 243 -18.51 5.10 1.68
N SER A 244 -18.94 6.34 1.93
CA SER A 244 -19.42 7.23 0.88
C SER A 244 -18.30 7.67 -0.07
N GLU A 245 -17.11 7.94 0.47
CA GLU A 245 -15.91 8.33 -0.27
C GLU A 245 -15.37 7.18 -1.12
N LEU A 246 -15.39 5.95 -0.59
CA LEU A 246 -15.09 4.73 -1.34
C LEU A 246 -16.06 4.55 -2.51
N ARG A 247 -17.38 4.67 -2.29
CA ARG A 247 -18.36 4.55 -3.39
C ARG A 247 -18.19 5.62 -4.46
N ALA A 248 -17.84 6.85 -4.07
CA ALA A 248 -17.57 7.93 -5.02
C ALA A 248 -16.30 7.68 -5.84
N THR A 249 -15.27 7.08 -5.24
CA THR A 249 -13.98 6.78 -5.90
C THR A 249 -14.05 5.54 -6.78
N PHE A 250 -14.82 4.53 -6.36
CA PHE A 250 -14.94 3.23 -6.99
C PHE A 250 -16.41 2.95 -7.40
N PRO A 251 -16.94 3.65 -8.43
CA PRO A 251 -18.35 3.54 -8.81
C PRO A 251 -18.77 2.14 -9.31
N GLN A 252 -17.81 1.30 -9.69
CA GLN A 252 -18.04 -0.11 -10.08
C GLN A 252 -17.47 -1.10 -9.05
N GLY A 253 -17.21 -0.64 -7.82
CA GLY A 253 -16.54 -1.41 -6.79
C GLY A 253 -15.18 -1.93 -7.25
N ALA A 254 -14.90 -3.21 -7.02
CA ALA A 254 -13.66 -3.85 -7.50
C ALA A 254 -13.44 -3.71 -9.02
N GLY A 255 -14.50 -3.60 -9.83
CA GLY A 255 -14.40 -3.43 -11.28
C GLY A 255 -13.81 -2.07 -11.73
N THR A 256 -13.64 -1.11 -10.82
CA THR A 256 -12.90 0.14 -11.09
C THR A 256 -11.38 -0.05 -11.01
N ILE A 257 -10.91 -1.06 -10.28
CA ILE A 257 -9.48 -1.33 -10.08
C ILE A 257 -8.98 -2.15 -11.28
N GLY A 258 -7.89 -1.71 -11.90
CA GLY A 258 -7.29 -2.38 -13.04
C GLY A 258 -6.49 -3.61 -12.62
N ASP A 259 -6.56 -4.66 -13.43
CA ASP A 259 -5.78 -5.89 -13.20
C ASP A 259 -4.27 -5.66 -13.35
N LEU A 260 -3.84 -4.58 -14.00
CA LEU A 260 -2.42 -4.31 -14.21
C LEU A 260 -1.79 -3.71 -12.95
N LEU A 261 -0.78 -4.41 -12.40
CA LEU A 261 0.00 -3.99 -11.26
C LEU A 261 1.43 -3.65 -11.70
N ALA A 262 2.09 -2.74 -11.00
CA ALA A 262 3.46 -2.35 -11.32
C ALA A 262 4.36 -2.23 -10.07
N ILE A 263 5.60 -2.66 -10.24
CA ILE A 263 6.69 -2.33 -9.31
C ILE A 263 7.60 -1.34 -10.00
N GLN A 264 7.77 -0.15 -9.43
CA GLN A 264 8.68 0.87 -9.90
C GLN A 264 9.96 0.85 -9.08
N TYR A 265 11.09 0.61 -9.74
CA TYR A 265 12.39 0.63 -9.10
C TYR A 265 13.02 2.00 -9.20
N ARG A 266 13.43 2.54 -8.06
CA ARG A 266 14.15 3.82 -7.97
C ARG A 266 15.52 3.63 -7.37
N HIS A 267 16.48 4.40 -7.85
CA HIS A 267 17.81 4.40 -7.28
C HIS A 267 17.78 5.11 -5.91
N ARG A 268 18.44 4.50 -4.92
CA ARG A 268 18.26 4.88 -3.51
C ARG A 268 18.89 6.22 -3.12
N ASP A 269 19.84 6.72 -3.90
CA ASP A 269 20.63 7.91 -3.53
C ASP A 269 20.03 9.21 -4.11
N ASP A 270 19.51 9.15 -5.33
CA ASP A 270 19.01 10.28 -6.11
C ASP A 270 17.54 10.11 -6.56
N GLY A 271 16.92 8.95 -6.31
CA GLY A 271 15.50 8.72 -6.56
C GLY A 271 15.10 8.55 -8.03
N HIS A 272 16.06 8.55 -8.97
CA HIS A 272 15.75 8.39 -10.39
C HIS A 272 15.16 7.01 -10.68
N ILE A 273 14.28 6.93 -11.68
CA ILE A 273 13.63 5.69 -12.07
C ILE A 273 14.63 4.80 -12.80
N ILE A 274 14.86 3.59 -12.26
CA ILE A 274 15.68 2.55 -12.88
C ILE A 274 14.85 1.78 -13.92
N GLY A 275 13.59 1.52 -13.62
CA GLY A 275 12.66 0.83 -14.51
C GLY A 275 11.48 0.22 -13.77
N ASN A 276 10.54 -0.32 -14.54
CA ASN A 276 9.29 -0.89 -14.04
C ASN A 276 9.22 -2.39 -14.33
N ASN A 277 8.55 -3.14 -13.46
CA ASN A 277 8.08 -4.50 -13.73
C ASN A 277 6.56 -4.51 -13.61
N SER A 278 5.87 -4.73 -14.73
CA SER A 278 4.41 -4.76 -14.79
C SER A 278 3.90 -6.18 -15.02
N PHE A 279 2.81 -6.56 -14.36
CA PHE A 279 2.24 -7.90 -14.43
C PHE A 279 0.74 -7.86 -14.08
N PRO A 280 -0.06 -8.79 -14.61
CA PRO A 280 -1.46 -8.89 -14.23
C PRO A 280 -1.61 -9.37 -12.79
N ASN A 281 -2.68 -8.94 -12.14
CA ASN A 281 -3.16 -9.44 -10.87
C ASN A 281 -3.47 -10.95 -10.99
N ASP A 282 -3.14 -11.70 -9.95
CA ASP A 282 -3.31 -13.16 -9.94
C ASP A 282 -3.84 -13.60 -8.56
N PRO A 283 -5.18 -13.57 -8.37
CA PRO A 283 -5.82 -13.98 -7.12
C PRO A 283 -5.55 -15.43 -6.75
N GLU A 284 -5.45 -16.33 -7.73
CA GLU A 284 -5.19 -17.76 -7.49
C GLU A 284 -3.77 -17.99 -6.98
N ALA A 285 -2.77 -17.31 -7.57
CA ALA A 285 -1.40 -17.35 -7.07
C ALA A 285 -1.30 -16.76 -5.66
N LEU A 286 -2.03 -15.69 -5.35
CA LEU A 286 -2.11 -15.14 -3.99
C LEU A 286 -2.71 -16.16 -3.01
N ASP A 287 -3.85 -16.77 -3.35
CA ASP A 287 -4.49 -17.76 -2.50
C ASP A 287 -3.61 -18.98 -2.27
N GLY A 288 -2.94 -19.46 -3.32
CA GLY A 288 -1.95 -20.54 -3.22
C GLY A 288 -0.76 -20.16 -2.33
N TYR A 289 -0.26 -18.92 -2.46
CA TYR A 289 0.81 -18.41 -1.61
C TYR A 289 0.38 -18.33 -0.14
N LEU A 290 -0.76 -17.70 0.14
CA LEU A 290 -1.28 -17.52 1.50
C LEU A 290 -1.54 -18.87 2.17
N ARG A 291 -2.23 -19.79 1.48
CA ARG A 291 -2.53 -21.12 2.01
C ARG A 291 -1.26 -21.86 2.43
N ARG A 292 -0.28 -21.98 1.52
CA ARG A 292 0.98 -22.69 1.79
C ARG A 292 1.77 -22.10 2.97
N ASN A 293 1.80 -20.78 3.10
CA ASN A 293 2.52 -20.10 4.17
C ASN A 293 1.77 -20.17 5.50
N LEU A 294 0.45 -19.98 5.49
CA LEU A 294 -0.37 -20.07 6.69
C LEU A 294 -0.47 -21.51 7.22
N ASP A 295 -0.44 -22.52 6.35
CA ASP A 295 -0.36 -23.92 6.80
C ASP A 295 0.89 -24.18 7.64
N TRP A 296 2.01 -23.52 7.32
CA TRP A 296 3.21 -23.59 8.16
C TRP A 296 3.02 -22.85 9.48
N TRP A 297 2.53 -21.60 9.45
CA TRP A 297 2.28 -20.82 10.67
C TRP A 297 1.27 -21.49 11.62
N ARG A 298 0.30 -22.24 11.07
CA ARG A 298 -0.71 -22.99 11.83
C ARG A 298 -0.22 -24.38 12.29
N GLY A 299 0.98 -24.79 11.91
CA GLY A 299 1.54 -26.11 12.25
C GLY A 299 1.00 -27.28 11.40
N ASN A 300 0.26 -27.00 10.34
CA ASN A 300 -0.26 -28.00 9.40
C ASN A 300 0.78 -28.47 8.36
N ARG A 301 1.91 -27.75 8.24
CA ARG A 301 3.01 -28.05 7.30
C ARG A 301 4.36 -27.87 7.99
N LEU A 302 5.31 -28.76 7.70
CA LEU A 302 6.70 -28.62 8.16
C LEU A 302 7.42 -27.45 7.47
N ALA A 303 8.46 -26.93 8.13
CA ALA A 303 9.34 -25.94 7.51
C ALA A 303 10.02 -26.55 6.27
N GLU A 304 10.13 -25.75 5.21
CA GLU A 304 10.88 -26.11 4.01
C GLU A 304 11.98 -25.07 3.82
N GLY A 305 13.14 -25.51 3.32
CA GLY A 305 14.22 -24.60 3.01
C GLY A 305 13.93 -23.74 1.78
N VAL A 306 14.72 -22.68 1.65
CA VAL A 306 14.61 -21.75 0.53
C VAL A 306 14.93 -22.45 -0.80
N PRO A 307 14.38 -21.99 -1.94
CA PRO A 307 14.81 -22.43 -3.25
C PRO A 307 16.32 -22.25 -3.43
N ILE A 308 16.95 -23.04 -4.30
CA ILE A 308 18.40 -23.03 -4.52
C ILE A 308 18.89 -21.63 -4.90
N GLU A 309 18.09 -20.91 -5.67
CA GLU A 309 18.35 -19.55 -6.15
C GLU A 309 18.36 -18.51 -5.02
N GLU A 310 17.74 -18.84 -3.89
CA GLU A 310 17.63 -17.99 -2.71
C GLU A 310 18.54 -18.42 -1.55
N THR A 311 19.40 -19.41 -1.75
CA THR A 311 20.37 -19.90 -0.74
C THR A 311 21.31 -18.82 -0.21
N TYR A 312 21.47 -17.69 -0.92
CA TYR A 312 22.21 -16.54 -0.40
C TYR A 312 21.62 -16.02 0.94
N LYS A 313 20.31 -16.19 1.18
CA LYS A 313 19.63 -15.84 2.44
C LYS A 313 20.11 -16.69 3.62
N CYS A 314 20.58 -17.92 3.36
CA CYS A 314 21.14 -18.78 4.41
C CYS A 314 22.42 -18.23 5.02
N ARG A 315 23.13 -17.31 4.34
CA ARG A 315 24.39 -16.71 4.83
C ARG A 315 24.20 -15.79 6.04
N SER A 316 23.00 -15.26 6.21
CA SER A 316 22.64 -14.36 7.31
C SER A 316 21.54 -14.94 8.20
N CYS A 317 21.23 -16.24 8.05
CA CYS A 317 20.21 -16.90 8.85
C CYS A 317 20.77 -17.22 10.24
N GLU A 318 20.05 -16.89 11.30
CA GLU A 318 20.46 -17.19 12.67
C GLU A 318 20.49 -18.69 12.98
N PHE A 319 19.63 -19.47 12.30
CA PHE A 319 19.54 -20.92 12.45
C PHE A 319 20.50 -21.66 11.51
N ALA A 320 21.44 -20.96 10.88
CA ALA A 320 22.22 -21.51 9.78
C ALA A 320 23.12 -22.68 10.21
N GLU A 321 23.55 -22.73 11.47
CA GLU A 321 24.42 -23.79 12.02
C GLU A 321 23.67 -25.11 12.20
N ASP A 322 22.43 -25.07 12.74
CA ASP A 322 21.62 -26.25 13.04
C ASP A 322 20.48 -26.49 12.02
N CYS A 323 20.57 -25.87 10.84
CA CYS A 323 19.52 -25.98 9.83
C CYS A 323 19.54 -27.36 9.16
N GLN A 324 18.61 -28.23 9.55
CA GLN A 324 18.45 -29.59 9.01
C GLN A 324 18.42 -29.61 7.46
N TRP A 325 17.70 -28.67 6.85
CA TRP A 325 17.63 -28.57 5.39
C TRP A 325 19.01 -28.35 4.72
N ARG A 326 19.88 -27.54 5.35
CA ARG A 326 21.25 -27.33 4.84
C ARG A 326 22.08 -28.60 4.96
N MET A 327 22.00 -29.27 6.11
CA MET A 327 22.70 -30.52 6.36
C MET A 327 22.29 -31.61 5.36
N ASP A 328 20.99 -31.73 5.08
CA ASP A 328 20.45 -32.68 4.11
C ASP A 328 20.94 -32.37 2.69
N LYS A 329 20.94 -31.09 2.29
CA LYS A 329 21.44 -30.67 0.97
C LYS A 329 22.94 -30.89 0.80
N GLU A 330 23.74 -30.63 1.83
CA GLU A 330 25.18 -30.92 1.82
C GLU A 330 25.43 -32.43 1.68
N ALA A 331 24.67 -33.26 2.40
CA ALA A 331 24.74 -34.71 2.29
C ALA A 331 24.36 -35.22 0.89
N GLU A 332 23.31 -34.66 0.26
CA GLU A 332 22.93 -34.96 -1.12
C GLU A 332 24.06 -34.64 -2.11
N ILE A 333 24.70 -33.47 -1.99
CA ILE A 333 25.81 -33.07 -2.86
C ILE A 333 27.01 -34.02 -2.71
N ILE A 334 27.35 -34.40 -1.48
CA ILE A 334 28.45 -35.34 -1.20
C ILE A 334 28.16 -36.71 -1.82
N ARG A 335 26.92 -37.20 -1.71
CA ARG A 335 26.48 -38.46 -2.34
C ARG A 335 26.54 -38.39 -3.87
N GLY A 336 26.08 -37.27 -4.45
CA GLY A 336 26.15 -37.04 -5.90
C GLY A 336 27.57 -37.05 -6.44
N LYS A 337 28.52 -36.42 -5.74
CA LYS A 337 29.95 -36.43 -6.13
C LYS A 337 30.55 -37.84 -6.09
N ARG A 338 30.28 -38.62 -5.05
CA ARG A 338 30.77 -40.02 -4.93
C ARG A 338 30.29 -40.90 -6.09
N ASN A 339 29.04 -40.72 -6.52
CA ASN A 339 28.47 -41.48 -7.65
C ASN A 339 29.03 -41.01 -9.01
N SER A 340 29.48 -39.76 -9.14
CA SER A 340 30.09 -39.25 -10.38
C SER A 340 31.56 -39.67 -10.57
N THR A 341 32.28 -39.97 -9.49
CA THR A 341 33.70 -40.39 -9.52
C THR A 341 33.92 -41.90 -9.69
N ASN A 342 32.86 -42.70 -9.66
CA ASN A 342 32.88 -44.12 -10.06
C ASN A 342 31.98 -44.31 -11.29
N PRO A 343 32.43 -43.95 -12.51
CA PRO A 343 31.81 -44.51 -13.70
C PRO A 343 32.24 -45.98 -13.75
N GLY A 344 31.28 -46.88 -13.59
CA GLY A 344 31.50 -48.33 -13.73
C GLY A 344 32.04 -48.70 -15.09
#